data_AF-A0A657LK77-F1
#
_entry.id   AF-A0A657LK77-F1
#
_cell.length_a   1.000
_cell.length_b   1.000
_cell.length_c   1.000
_cell.angle_alpha   90.00
_cell.angle_beta   90.00
_cell.angle_gamma   90.00
#
_symmetry.space_group_name_H-M   'P 1'
#
loop_
_entity.id
_entity.type
_entity.pdbx_description
1 polymer ?
#
loop_
_entity_poly.entity_id
_entity_poly.type
_entity_poly.pdbx_seq_one_letter_code
_entity_poly.pdbx_strand_id
1 'polypeptide(L)'
;MGSALQLQTDFVSDDLRKAAWLSKDTVQTRRLLALEQTYDGATPSEAARVGGVTVQIVRDWVERFNAHGPEGLLNVKAPGKRPRMRTRFLKRSIFE
;
A
#
# COMPACT_ATOMS: atom_id res chain seq x y z
N MET A 1 19.03 -2.30 -6.14
CA MET A 1 18.73 -1.20 -5.20
C MET A 1 17.27 -0.82 -5.38
N GLY A 2 16.41 -1.24 -4.45
CA GLY A 2 14.96 -1.13 -4.59
C GLY A 2 14.49 0.27 -4.21
N SER A 3 13.82 0.96 -5.14
CA SER A 3 13.21 2.26 -4.89
C SER A 3 12.24 2.15 -3.72
N ALA A 4 12.44 3.02 -2.72
CA ALA A 4 11.49 3.27 -1.64
C ALA A 4 10.15 3.66 -2.28
N LEU A 5 9.08 3.01 -1.84
CA LEU A 5 7.73 3.31 -2.29
C LEU A 5 7.43 4.74 -1.85
N GLN A 6 7.17 5.66 -2.79
CA GLN A 6 6.68 6.98 -2.42
C GLN A 6 5.23 6.82 -1.98
N LEU A 7 5.05 6.81 -0.67
CA LEU A 7 3.76 6.84 -0.01
C LEU A 7 3.16 8.23 -0.17
N GLN A 8 1.86 8.31 -0.40
CA GLN A 8 1.17 9.58 -0.48
C GLN A 8 1.20 10.23 0.91
N THR A 9 1.66 11.48 1.02
CA THR A 9 1.82 12.18 2.30
C THR A 9 0.52 12.65 2.94
N ASP A 10 -0.62 12.52 2.24
CA ASP A 10 -1.94 12.92 2.73
C ASP A 10 -2.53 11.94 3.76
N PHE A 11 -1.92 10.76 3.94
CA PHE A 11 -2.36 9.77 4.92
C PHE A 11 -1.26 9.47 5.93
N VAL A 12 -1.65 9.39 7.21
CA VAL A 12 -0.77 8.97 8.30
C VAL A 12 -1.14 7.55 8.72
N SER A 13 -0.19 6.83 9.34
CA SER A 13 -0.40 5.48 9.91
C SER A 13 -1.67 5.39 10.77
N ASP A 14 -2.00 6.44 11.52
CA ASP A 14 -3.20 6.50 12.36
C ASP A 14 -4.52 6.48 11.56
N ASP A 15 -4.56 7.11 10.38
CA ASP A 15 -5.73 7.11 9.51
C ASP A 15 -5.98 5.72 8.93
N LEU A 16 -4.92 4.99 8.59
CA LEU A 16 -5.00 3.60 8.13
C LEU A 16 -5.51 2.68 9.26
N ARG A 17 -5.06 2.93 10.49
CA ARG A 17 -5.55 2.20 11.67
C ARG A 17 -7.03 2.48 11.90
N LYS A 18 -7.47 3.73 11.88
CA LYS A 18 -8.89 4.11 11.98
C LYS A 18 -9.72 3.46 10.87
N ALA A 19 -9.26 3.49 9.62
CA ALA A 19 -9.94 2.83 8.51
C ALA A 19 -10.03 1.31 8.70
N ALA A 20 -8.99 0.67 9.25
CA ALA A 20 -9.01 -0.76 9.55
C ALA A 20 -10.04 -1.12 10.63
N TRP A 21 -10.20 -0.27 11.64
CA TRP A 21 -11.22 -0.40 12.69
C TRP A 21 -12.65 -0.18 12.19
N LEU A 22 -12.85 0.72 11.23
CA LEU A 22 -14.16 1.00 10.63
C LEU A 22 -14.55 -0.02 9.55
N SER A 23 -13.57 -0.76 9.03
CA SER A 23 -13.80 -1.78 8.01
C SER A 23 -14.59 -2.96 8.57
N LYS A 24 -15.64 -3.35 7.85
CA LYS A 24 -16.43 -4.57 8.11
C LYS A 24 -15.87 -5.79 7.35
N ASP A 25 -14.92 -5.57 6.44
CA ASP A 25 -14.30 -6.62 5.64
C ASP A 25 -12.93 -7.01 6.22
N THR A 26 -12.82 -8.26 6.68
CA THR A 26 -11.61 -8.79 7.31
C THR A 26 -10.39 -8.78 6.38
N VAL A 27 -10.59 -8.90 5.07
CA VAL A 27 -9.50 -8.85 4.08
C VAL A 27 -9.03 -7.42 3.92
N GLN A 28 -9.94 -6.46 3.82
CA GLN A 28 -9.62 -5.03 3.75
C GLN A 28 -8.89 -4.58 5.03
N THR A 29 -9.34 -5.01 6.21
CA THR A 29 -8.68 -4.73 7.49
C THR A 29 -7.22 -5.19 7.49
N ARG A 30 -6.93 -6.42 7.04
CA ARG A 30 -5.55 -6.92 6.96
C ARG A 30 -4.69 -6.13 5.97
N ARG A 31 -5.27 -5.69 4.85
CA ARG A 31 -4.57 -4.86 3.85
C ARG A 31 -4.21 -3.49 4.44
N LEU A 32 -5.14 -2.87 5.15
CA LEU A 32 -4.94 -1.58 5.81
C LEU A 32 -3.86 -1.65 6.90
N LEU A 33 -3.84 -2.73 7.69
CA LEU A 33 -2.79 -2.96 8.70
C LEU A 33 -1.41 -3.21 8.07
N ALA A 34 -1.34 -3.93 6.94
CA ALA A 34 -0.08 -4.10 6.22
C ALA A 34 0.45 -2.76 5.65
N LEU A 35 -0.45 -1.88 5.21
CA LEU A 35 -0.07 -0.54 4.76
C LEU A 35 0.34 0.35 5.93
N GLU A 36 -0.33 0.28 7.08
CA GLU A 36 0.04 1.05 8.28
C GLU A 36 1.50 0.80 8.68
N GLN A 37 1.93 -0.46 8.72
CA GLN A 37 3.35 -0.80 8.93
C GLN A 37 4.27 -0.20 7.86
N THR A 38 3.83 -0.11 6.60
CA THR A 38 4.64 0.49 5.53
C THR A 38 4.77 2.01 5.73
N TYR A 39 3.72 2.67 6.20
CA TYR A 39 3.70 4.10 6.55
C TYR A 39 4.48 4.41 7.83
N ASP A 40 4.51 3.49 8.80
CA ASP A 40 5.31 3.57 10.03
C ASP A 40 6.82 3.33 9.78
N GLY A 41 7.21 3.09 8.52
CA GLY A 41 8.60 2.89 8.12
C GLY A 41 9.11 1.45 8.30
N ALA A 42 8.22 0.49 8.56
CA ALA A 42 8.59 -0.93 8.59
C ALA A 42 9.09 -1.39 7.22
N THR A 43 9.89 -2.45 7.21
CA THR A 43 10.43 -2.97 5.97
C THR A 43 9.30 -3.54 5.09
N PRO A 44 9.41 -3.49 3.75
CA PRO A 44 8.40 -4.07 2.87
C PRO A 44 8.12 -5.56 3.14
N SER A 45 9.09 -6.29 3.69
CA SER A 45 8.96 -7.69 4.09
C SER A 45 8.10 -7.89 5.34
N GLU A 46 8.19 -6.97 6.32
CA GLU A 46 7.34 -7.01 7.53
C GLU A 46 5.89 -6.71 7.17
N ALA A 47 5.65 -5.69 6.35
CA ALA A 47 4.32 -5.38 5.82
C ALA A 47 3.73 -6.58 5.05
N ALA A 48 4.54 -7.23 4.23
CA ALA A 48 4.14 -8.44 3.48
C ALA A 48 3.76 -9.60 4.41
N ARG A 49 4.47 -9.76 5.54
CA ARG A 49 4.16 -10.77 6.56
C ARG A 49 2.82 -10.51 7.23
N VAL A 50 2.52 -9.26 7.58
CA VAL A 50 1.22 -8.86 8.16
C VAL A 50 0.09 -9.13 7.19
N GLY A 51 0.30 -8.80 5.91
CA GLY A 51 -0.69 -9.06 4.86
C GLY A 51 -0.80 -10.53 4.44
N GLY A 52 0.13 -11.40 4.83
CA GLY A 52 0.21 -12.79 4.37
C GLY A 52 0.47 -12.90 2.86
N VAL A 53 1.15 -11.92 2.27
CA VAL A 53 1.33 -11.78 0.82
C VAL A 53 2.80 -11.53 0.46
N THR A 54 3.09 -11.38 -0.83
CA THR A 54 4.42 -10.98 -1.29
C THR A 54 4.60 -9.46 -1.25
N VAL A 55 5.85 -9.00 -1.17
CA VAL A 55 6.18 -7.56 -1.26
C VAL A 55 5.57 -6.90 -2.50
N GLN A 56 5.50 -7.62 -3.63
CA GLN A 56 4.91 -7.10 -4.87
C GLN A 56 3.40 -6.79 -4.72
N ILE A 57 2.69 -7.59 -3.93
CA ILE A 57 1.26 -7.40 -3.67
C ILE A 57 1.06 -6.20 -2.73
N VAL A 58 1.91 -6.02 -1.72
CA VAL A 58 1.88 -4.81 -0.88
C VAL A 58 2.11 -3.56 -1.71
N ARG A 59 3.03 -3.59 -2.68
CA ARG A 59 3.23 -2.49 -3.64
C ARG A 59 1.98 -2.18 -4.45
N ASP A 60 1.32 -3.20 -4.98
CA ASP A 60 0.04 -3.04 -5.71
C ASP A 60 -1.06 -2.45 -4.80
N TRP A 61 -1.10 -2.82 -3.52
CA TRP A 61 -2.01 -2.21 -2.55
C TRP A 61 -1.71 -0.73 -2.32
N VAL A 62 -0.44 -0.35 -2.16
CA VAL A 62 -0.03 1.07 -2.07
C VAL A 62 -0.47 1.85 -3.30
N GLU A 63 -0.24 1.32 -4.51
CA GLU A 63 -0.67 1.97 -5.76
C GLU A 63 -2.18 2.17 -5.83
N ARG A 64 -2.97 1.15 -5.46
CA ARG A 64 -4.44 1.23 -5.45
C ARG A 64 -4.95 2.18 -4.37
N PHE A 65 -4.33 2.14 -3.20
CA PHE A 65 -4.67 3.04 -2.10
C PHE A 65 -4.39 4.49 -2.48
N ASN A 66 -3.24 4.78 -3.09
CA ASN A 66 -2.92 6.13 -3.56
C ASN A 66 -3.88 6.61 -4.67
N ALA A 67 -4.46 5.71 -5.46
CA ALA A 67 -5.38 6.06 -6.55
C ALA A 67 -6.85 6.18 -6.12
N HIS A 68 -7.28 5.38 -5.15
CA HIS A 68 -8.70 5.19 -4.82
C HIS A 68 -8.99 5.24 -3.30
N GLY A 69 -7.99 5.54 -2.47
CA GLY A 69 -8.10 5.52 -1.01
C GLY A 69 -8.41 4.12 -0.44
N PRO A 70 -9.03 4.05 0.76
CA PRO A 70 -9.39 2.79 1.41
C PRO A 70 -10.28 1.87 0.56
N GLU A 71 -11.14 2.44 -0.29
CA GLU A 71 -12.03 1.69 -1.18
C GLU A 71 -11.26 0.89 -2.23
N GLY A 72 -10.06 1.36 -2.62
CA GLY A 72 -9.15 0.64 -3.53
C GLY A 72 -8.63 -0.70 -2.98
N LEU A 73 -8.80 -0.93 -1.67
CA LEU A 73 -8.42 -2.16 -0.99
C LEU A 73 -9.58 -3.13 -0.76
N LEU A 74 -10.82 -2.75 -1.12
CA LEU A 74 -11.95 -3.66 -1.14
C LEU A 74 -11.75 -4.73 -2.21
N ASN A 75 -12.50 -5.83 -2.10
CA ASN A 75 -12.48 -6.90 -3.09
C ASN A 75 -13.30 -6.52 -4.34
N VAL A 76 -12.99 -5.37 -4.95
CA VAL A 76 -13.41 -5.05 -6.30
C VAL A 76 -12.58 -5.91 -7.25
N LYS A 77 -13.25 -6.54 -8.23
CA LYS A 77 -12.65 -7.41 -9.25
C LYS A 77 -11.30 -6.84 -9.69
N ALA A 78 -10.21 -7.52 -9.31
CA ALA A 78 -8.87 -6.99 -9.55
C ALA A 78 -8.71 -6.69 -11.04
N PRO A 79 -8.19 -5.51 -11.43
CA PRO A 79 -7.76 -5.31 -12.81
C PRO A 79 -6.76 -6.42 -13.11
N GLY A 80 -6.96 -7.14 -14.22
CA GLY A 80 -6.26 -8.39 -14.53
C GLY A 80 -4.74 -8.31 -14.36
N LYS A 81 -4.10 -9.48 -14.27
CA LYS A 81 -2.67 -9.67 -13.97
C LYS A 81 -1.80 -8.62 -14.67
N ARG A 82 -1.35 -7.59 -13.93
CA ARG A 82 -0.47 -6.56 -14.48
C ARG A 82 0.84 -7.22 -14.92
N PRO A 83 1.32 -6.98 -16.15
CA PRO A 83 2.59 -7.53 -16.61
C PRO A 83 3.71 -7.09 -15.67
N ARG A 84 4.67 -7.98 -15.40
CA ARG A 84 5.83 -7.71 -14.55
C ARG A 84 6.69 -6.62 -15.18
N MET A 85 6.42 -5.36 -14.84
CA MET A 85 7.18 -4.21 -15.29
C MET A 85 8.47 -4.12 -14.47
N ARG A 86 9.63 -4.25 -15.14
CA ARG A 86 10.94 -3.92 -14.56
C ARG A 86 11.05 -2.39 -14.47
N THR A 87 11.24 -1.90 -13.25
CA THR A 87 11.79 -0.62 -12.78
C THR A 87 11.67 0.63 -13.67
N ARG A 88 10.99 1.69 -13.16
CA ARG A 88 11.48 3.10 -13.02
C ARG A 88 10.29 4.04 -12.79
N PHE A 89 10.10 4.54 -11.56
CA PHE A 89 9.41 5.81 -11.33
C PHE A 89 10.42 6.78 -10.73
N LEU A 90 10.81 7.75 -11.55
CA LEU A 90 11.74 8.82 -11.23
C LEU A 90 11.17 10.07 -11.90
N LYS A 91 10.54 10.94 -11.12
CA LYS A 91 10.38 12.39 -11.32
C LYS A 91 9.92 12.95 -9.96
N ARG A 92 10.38 14.08 -9.43
CA ARG A 92 11.49 15.00 -9.74
C ARG A 92 11.52 15.98 -8.54
N SER A 93 12.73 16.31 -8.08
CA SER A 93 13.16 17.55 -7.40
C SER A 93 12.12 18.67 -7.18
N ILE A 94 12.04 19.20 -5.94
CA ILE A 94 12.12 20.64 -5.56
C ILE A 94 12.10 20.73 -4.02
N PHE A 95 13.20 21.18 -3.42
CA PHE A 95 13.19 22.32 -2.49
C PHE A 95 14.63 22.86 -2.40
N GLU A 96 14.76 24.08 -2.91
CA GLU A 96 15.71 25.09 -2.45
C GLU A 96 15.16 25.65 -1.12
#